data_AF-A0A5N6LTK5-F1
#
_entry.id   AF-A0A5N6LTK5-F1
#
_cell.length_a   1.000
_cell.length_b   1.000
_cell.length_c   1.000
_cell.angle_alpha   90.00
_cell.angle_beta   90.00
_cell.angle_gamma   90.00
#
_symmetry.space_group_name_H-M   'P 1'
#
loop_
_entity.id
_entity.type
_entity.pdbx_description
1 polymer ?
#
loop_
_entity_poly.entity_id
_entity_poly.type
_entity_poly.pdbx_seq_one_letter_code
_entity_poly.pdbx_strand_id
1 'polypeptide(L)'
;MGCSSGCLSLNGSYTPKGAPLYYMFAGSPVIIANLWDVTDKDIDRFCKTVLDGWIQARSNTSVDCAQCTEISNKFKDMNIIDGGIRKGKKKISRSKSVEDCEVTLGCKHRPKIGSFMGQARGSCTLPYLIGAAPVCYGVPTGIRRKDL
;
A
#
# COMPACT_ATOMS: atom_id res chain seq x y z
N MET A 1 -9.34 1.92 -17.22
CA MET A 1 -9.69 3.04 -16.33
C MET A 1 -10.29 4.13 -17.20
N GLY A 2 -11.51 4.60 -16.91
CA GLY A 2 -12.25 5.51 -17.82
C GLY A 2 -12.39 6.94 -17.29
N CYS A 3 -12.65 7.88 -18.18
CA CYS A 3 -12.93 9.28 -17.89
C CYS A 3 -14.10 9.45 -16.93
N SER A 4 -13.97 10.37 -15.97
CA SER A 4 -15.03 10.75 -15.01
C SER A 4 -15.68 9.59 -14.23
N SER A 5 -15.04 8.42 -14.20
CA SER A 5 -15.52 7.21 -13.51
C SER A 5 -15.64 7.39 -11.99
N GLY A 6 -14.89 8.34 -11.43
CA GLY A 6 -14.82 8.68 -10.02
C GLY A 6 -15.55 9.97 -9.65
N CYS A 7 -16.20 10.62 -10.62
CA CYS A 7 -16.91 11.87 -10.42
C CYS A 7 -18.17 11.65 -9.58
N LEU A 8 -18.43 12.60 -8.67
CA LEU A 8 -19.61 12.62 -7.82
C LEU A 8 -20.45 13.86 -8.15
N SER A 9 -21.72 13.65 -8.50
CA SER A 9 -22.68 14.72 -8.71
C SER A 9 -23.19 15.25 -7.38
N LEU A 10 -22.93 16.53 -7.11
CA LEU A 10 -23.43 17.25 -5.94
C LEU A 10 -24.88 17.66 -6.17
N ASN A 11 -25.75 17.39 -5.19
CA ASN A 11 -27.16 17.73 -5.24
C ASN A 11 -27.49 18.72 -4.11
N GLY A 12 -26.79 19.86 -4.06
CA GLY A 12 -26.97 20.86 -2.99
C GLY A 12 -26.71 20.27 -1.60
N SER A 13 -27.74 20.26 -0.75
CA SER A 13 -27.66 19.74 0.63
C SER A 13 -27.79 18.21 0.74
N TYR A 14 -28.00 17.49 -0.37
CA TYR A 14 -28.17 16.03 -0.36
C TYR A 14 -26.84 15.31 -0.61
N THR A 15 -26.77 14.04 -0.18
CA THR A 15 -25.62 13.16 -0.40
C THR A 15 -25.25 13.09 -1.89
N PRO A 16 -23.96 13.23 -2.24
CA PRO A 16 -23.51 13.09 -3.61
C PRO A 16 -23.87 11.73 -4.21
N LYS A 17 -24.01 11.68 -5.54
CA LYS A 17 -24.27 10.44 -6.29
C LYS A 17 -23.15 10.17 -7.28
N GLY A 18 -22.79 8.90 -7.48
CA GLY A 18 -21.85 8.52 -8.51
C GLY A 18 -21.48 7.04 -8.45
N ALA A 19 -20.84 6.56 -9.51
CA ALA A 19 -20.46 5.15 -9.65
C ALA A 19 -19.68 4.59 -8.44
N PRO A 20 -18.68 5.30 -7.87
CA PRO A 20 -17.91 4.77 -6.75
C PRO A 20 -18.76 4.41 -5.52
N LEU A 21 -19.82 5.17 -5.26
CA LEU A 21 -20.69 4.91 -4.11
C LEU A 21 -21.48 3.61 -4.26
N TYR A 22 -21.95 3.30 -5.48
CA TYR A 22 -22.67 2.05 -5.73
C TYR A 22 -21.77 0.82 -5.56
N TYR A 23 -20.53 0.88 -6.05
CA TYR A 23 -19.55 -0.20 -5.82
C TYR A 23 -19.21 -0.36 -4.34
N MET A 24 -19.15 0.75 -3.59
CA MET A 24 -18.90 0.71 -2.16
C MET A 24 -20.07 0.10 -1.40
N PHE A 25 -21.31 0.44 -1.75
CA PHE A 25 -22.51 -0.19 -1.20
C PHE A 25 -22.61 -1.68 -1.56
N ALA A 26 -22.10 -2.10 -2.72
CA ALA A 26 -21.99 -3.50 -3.11
C ALA A 26 -20.88 -4.27 -2.35
N GLY A 27 -20.15 -3.62 -1.43
CA GLY A 27 -19.11 -4.26 -0.63
C GLY A 27 -17.74 -4.33 -1.30
N SER A 28 -17.49 -3.54 -2.35
CA SER A 28 -16.15 -3.46 -2.94
C SER A 28 -15.15 -2.87 -1.93
N PRO A 29 -14.03 -3.56 -1.64
CA PRO A 29 -13.08 -3.10 -0.62
C PRO A 29 -12.26 -1.88 -1.07
N VAL A 30 -12.01 -1.76 -2.38
CA VAL A 30 -11.33 -0.60 -2.97
C VAL A 30 -11.83 -0.36 -4.38
N ILE A 31 -11.94 0.91 -4.76
CA ILE A 31 -12.31 1.35 -6.11
C ILE A 31 -11.29 2.39 -6.55
N ILE A 32 -10.69 2.19 -7.71
CA ILE A 32 -9.81 3.16 -8.35
C ILE A 32 -10.62 3.81 -9.47
N ALA A 33 -10.70 5.13 -9.48
CA ALA A 33 -11.50 5.85 -10.47
C ALA A 33 -10.92 7.25 -10.77
N ASN A 34 -11.29 7.83 -11.89
CA ASN A 34 -10.82 9.15 -12.33
C ASN A 34 -11.86 10.23 -12.02
N LEU A 35 -11.45 11.30 -11.32
CA LEU A 35 -12.37 12.37 -10.93
C LEU A 35 -12.93 13.18 -12.10
N TRP A 36 -12.16 13.32 -13.18
CA TRP A 36 -12.52 14.06 -14.39
C TRP A 36 -11.99 13.36 -15.65
N ASP A 37 -12.17 13.97 -16.81
CA ASP A 37 -11.75 13.42 -18.09
C ASP A 37 -10.22 13.42 -18.25
N VAL A 38 -9.68 12.32 -18.74
CA VAL A 38 -8.24 12.08 -18.90
C VAL A 38 -7.94 11.67 -20.34
N THR A 39 -6.69 11.80 -20.77
CA THR A 39 -6.28 11.31 -22.10
C THR A 39 -5.81 9.86 -22.01
N ASP A 40 -6.18 9.07 -23.02
CA ASP A 40 -5.88 7.62 -23.08
C ASP A 40 -4.38 7.33 -22.87
N LYS A 41 -3.51 8.09 -23.55
CA LYS A 41 -2.06 7.84 -23.53
C LYS A 41 -1.45 7.98 -22.13
N ASP A 42 -1.89 8.97 -21.34
CA ASP A 42 -1.35 9.15 -19.99
C ASP A 42 -2.01 8.22 -18.98
N ILE A 43 -3.33 7.98 -19.09
CA ILE A 43 -3.99 7.04 -18.17
C ILE A 43 -3.52 5.60 -18.40
N ASP A 44 -3.17 5.22 -19.63
CA ASP A 44 -2.59 3.92 -19.94
C ASP A 44 -1.19 3.76 -19.32
N ARG A 45 -0.37 4.81 -19.35
CA ARG A 45 0.95 4.84 -18.67
C ARG A 45 0.79 4.71 -17.15
N PHE A 46 -0.16 5.44 -16.59
CA PHE A 46 -0.53 5.32 -15.18
C PHE A 46 -0.98 3.90 -14.84
N CYS A 47 -1.91 3.33 -15.60
CA CYS A 47 -2.42 1.98 -15.34
C CYS A 47 -1.33 0.93 -15.42
N LYS A 48 -0.46 1.03 -16.43
CA LYS A 48 0.68 0.13 -16.60
C LYS A 48 1.61 0.18 -15.39
N THR A 49 2.01 1.38 -14.96
CA THR A 49 2.92 1.52 -13.82
C THR A 49 2.31 1.07 -12.49
N VAL A 50 1.02 1.35 -12.25
CA VAL A 50 0.31 0.80 -11.08
C VAL A 50 0.28 -0.72 -11.12
N LEU A 51 -0.12 -1.31 -12.25
CA LEU A 51 -0.31 -2.75 -12.36
C LEU A 51 1.01 -3.51 -12.27
N ASP A 52 2.05 -3.03 -12.96
CA ASP A 52 3.39 -3.62 -12.93
C ASP A 52 3.94 -3.62 -11.50
N GLY A 53 3.88 -2.48 -10.80
CA GLY A 53 4.34 -2.38 -9.41
C GLY A 53 3.53 -3.27 -8.45
N TRP A 54 2.21 -3.33 -8.64
CA TRP A 54 1.33 -4.11 -7.77
C TRP A 54 1.49 -5.62 -7.96
N ILE A 55 1.68 -6.08 -9.20
CA ILE A 55 1.98 -7.49 -9.54
C ILE A 55 3.40 -7.85 -9.12
N GLN A 56 4.39 -6.97 -9.29
CA GLN A 56 5.75 -7.23 -8.83
C GLN A 56 5.79 -7.42 -7.31
N ALA A 57 5.09 -6.56 -6.55
CA ALA A 57 4.92 -6.73 -5.11
C ALA A 57 4.08 -7.95 -4.72
N ARG A 58 3.32 -8.55 -5.65
CA ARG A 58 2.71 -9.87 -5.47
C ARG A 58 3.76 -10.98 -5.49
N SER A 59 4.71 -10.90 -6.41
CA SER A 59 5.72 -11.92 -6.66
C SER A 59 6.91 -11.85 -5.71
N ASN A 60 7.28 -10.66 -5.25
CA ASN A 60 8.39 -10.47 -4.33
C ASN A 60 7.92 -10.66 -2.88
N THR A 61 8.39 -11.73 -2.23
CA THR A 61 8.45 -11.80 -0.77
C THR A 61 9.63 -10.94 -0.34
N SER A 62 9.40 -9.65 -0.07
CA SER A 62 10.49 -8.76 0.34
C SER A 62 11.06 -9.22 1.68
N VAL A 63 12.24 -9.85 1.64
CA VAL A 63 13.01 -10.24 2.83
C VAL A 63 13.67 -9.01 3.45
N ASP A 64 13.98 -7.99 2.63
CA ASP A 64 14.65 -6.77 3.07
C ASP A 64 13.76 -5.53 2.88
N CYS A 65 13.57 -4.76 3.95
CA CYS A 65 12.92 -3.46 3.92
C CYS A 65 13.90 -2.38 4.35
N ALA A 66 14.22 -1.45 3.46
CA ALA A 66 15.19 -0.38 3.71
C ALA A 66 14.87 0.44 4.98
N GLN A 67 13.59 0.71 5.24
CA GLN A 67 13.17 1.39 6.47
C GLN A 67 13.39 0.52 7.71
N CYS A 68 13.12 -0.78 7.63
CA CYS A 68 13.38 -1.69 8.73
C CYS A 68 14.86 -1.95 8.96
N THR A 69 15.68 -1.99 7.90
CA THR A 69 17.13 -2.13 8.03
C THR A 69 17.74 -0.87 8.61
N GLU A 70 17.29 0.32 8.21
CA GLU A 70 17.74 1.59 8.80
C GLU A 70 17.32 1.71 10.27
N ILE A 71 16.08 1.35 10.61
CA ILE A 71 15.62 1.30 12.00
C ILE A 71 16.43 0.27 12.81
N SER A 72 16.67 -0.93 12.26
CA SER A 72 17.48 -1.98 12.89
C SER A 72 18.91 -1.51 13.13
N ASN A 73 19.52 -0.82 12.16
CA ASN A 73 20.85 -0.25 12.30
C ASN A 73 20.87 0.85 13.37
N LYS A 74 19.88 1.76 13.40
CA LYS A 74 19.74 2.75 14.48
C LYS A 74 19.54 2.11 15.86
N PHE A 75 18.85 0.96 15.94
CA PHE A 75 18.73 0.20 17.20
C PHE A 75 20.04 -0.47 17.62
N LYS A 76 20.84 -0.96 16.66
CA LYS A 76 22.17 -1.53 16.93
C LYS A 76 23.16 -0.46 17.40
N ASP A 77 23.05 0.75 16.87
CA ASP A 77 23.88 1.89 17.27
C ASP A 77 23.52 2.41 18.68
N MET A 78 22.30 2.12 19.16
CA MET A 78 21.90 2.34 20.55
C MET A 78 22.23 1.11 21.41
N ASN A 79 23.52 0.93 21.73
CA ASN A 79 23.95 -0.04 22.74
C ASN A 79 23.33 0.30 24.12
N ILE A 80 22.16 -0.26 24.43
CA ILE A 80 21.77 -0.46 25.83
C ILE A 80 22.56 -1.67 26.30
N ILE A 81 23.78 -1.40 26.76
CA ILE A 81 24.58 -2.35 27.53
C ILE A 81 23.74 -2.81 28.72
N ASP A 82 23.71 -4.13 28.90
CA ASP A 82 23.15 -4.85 30.04
C ASP A 82 23.15 -4.05 31.36
N GLY A 83 21.97 -3.92 31.95
CA GLY A 83 21.81 -3.17 33.20
C GLY A 83 20.45 -3.35 33.87
N GLY A 84 20.06 -4.59 34.16
CA GLY A 84 19.18 -4.87 35.30
C GLY A 84 17.79 -5.43 35.01
N ILE A 85 17.54 -6.58 35.61
CA ILE A 85 16.27 -7.27 35.79
C ILE A 85 15.14 -6.30 36.17
N ARG A 86 14.08 -6.21 35.36
CA ARG A 86 12.72 -5.91 35.87
C ARG A 86 11.71 -6.91 35.30
N LYS A 87 11.29 -7.82 36.18
CA LYS A 87 10.26 -8.84 35.94
C LYS A 87 8.93 -8.17 35.55
N GLY A 88 8.47 -8.41 34.33
CA GLY A 88 7.10 -8.14 33.88
C GLY A 88 6.57 -9.33 33.09
N LYS A 89 5.86 -10.23 33.76
CA LYS A 89 5.31 -11.48 33.20
C LYS A 89 4.43 -11.24 31.96
N LYS A 90 4.73 -11.89 30.82
CA LYS A 90 3.75 -12.73 30.12
C LYS A 90 4.39 -13.74 29.16
N LYS A 91 4.34 -15.00 29.64
CA LYS A 91 4.57 -16.34 29.08
C LYS A 91 5.05 -16.49 27.63
N ILE A 92 6.24 -17.09 27.53
CA ILE A 92 6.79 -17.81 26.37
C ILE A 92 6.46 -19.31 26.50
N SER A 93 6.06 -19.96 25.42
CA SER A 93 6.25 -21.41 25.23
C SER A 93 7.56 -21.63 24.48
N ARG A 94 8.25 -22.72 24.81
CA ARG A 94 9.71 -22.86 24.82
C ARG A 94 10.17 -23.97 23.88
N SER A 95 11.16 -23.71 23.03
CA SER A 95 12.18 -24.67 22.51
C SER A 95 13.30 -23.85 21.83
N LYS A 96 14.53 -23.74 22.42
CA LYS A 96 15.75 -24.58 22.23
C LYS A 96 16.16 -24.66 20.75
N SER A 97 17.35 -24.29 20.26
CA SER A 97 18.71 -24.06 20.80
C SER A 97 19.48 -23.06 19.90
N VAL A 98 20.63 -22.59 20.38
CA VAL A 98 21.55 -21.65 19.71
C VAL A 98 22.17 -22.27 18.46
N GLU A 99 21.85 -21.71 17.30
CA GLU A 99 22.66 -21.61 16.09
C GLU A 99 22.39 -20.19 15.56
N ASP A 100 23.40 -19.52 15.00
CA ASP A 100 23.37 -18.11 14.58
C ASP A 100 22.02 -17.74 13.95
N CYS A 101 21.13 -17.15 14.75
CA CYS A 101 19.83 -16.75 14.27
C CYS A 101 20.03 -15.41 13.58
N GLU A 102 20.26 -15.46 12.27
CA GLU A 102 19.97 -14.34 11.40
C GLU A 102 18.49 -14.00 11.62
N VAL A 103 18.24 -13.03 12.51
CA VAL A 103 16.89 -12.57 12.84
C VAL A 103 16.38 -11.87 11.59
N THR A 104 15.83 -12.65 10.68
CA THR A 104 14.98 -12.15 9.61
C THR A 104 13.69 -11.66 10.27
N LEU A 105 13.76 -10.44 10.80
CA LEU A 105 12.61 -9.63 11.19
C LEU A 105 11.79 -9.38 9.92
N GLY A 106 10.98 -10.37 9.55
CA GLY A 106 10.06 -10.29 8.42
C GLY A 106 9.09 -9.14 8.64
N CYS A 107 9.41 -7.98 8.09
CA CYS A 107 8.55 -6.82 8.22
C CYS A 107 7.27 -7.06 7.42
N LYS A 108 6.12 -6.64 7.97
CA LYS A 108 4.83 -6.69 7.26
C LYS A 108 4.61 -5.47 6.36
N HIS A 109 5.67 -4.71 6.04
CA HIS A 109 5.61 -3.50 5.20
C HIS A 109 5.39 -3.89 3.73
N ARG A 110 4.23 -4.45 3.44
CA ARG A 110 3.80 -4.66 2.07
C ARG A 110 3.14 -3.38 1.57
N PRO A 111 3.68 -2.73 0.52
CA PRO A 111 3.01 -1.60 -0.09
C PRO A 111 1.59 -1.98 -0.52
N LYS A 112 0.65 -1.09 -0.21
CA LYS A 112 -0.76 -1.19 -0.58
C LYS A 112 -0.99 -0.40 -1.87
N ILE A 113 -2.16 -0.58 -2.48
CA ILE A 113 -2.53 0.05 -3.77
C ILE A 113 -2.24 1.56 -3.81
N GLY A 114 -2.47 2.28 -2.71
CA GLY A 114 -2.19 3.71 -2.61
C GLY A 114 -0.71 4.09 -2.84
N SER A 115 0.24 3.24 -2.42
CA SER A 115 1.67 3.47 -2.64
C SER A 115 2.02 3.40 -4.13
N PHE A 116 1.49 2.40 -4.84
CA PHE A 116 1.72 2.24 -6.28
C PHE A 116 1.06 3.34 -7.07
N MET A 117 -0.17 3.75 -6.70
CA MET A 117 -0.82 4.90 -7.31
C MET A 117 -0.01 6.17 -7.14
N GLY A 118 0.50 6.45 -5.93
CA GLY A 118 1.32 7.63 -5.66
C GLY A 118 2.55 7.69 -6.56
N GLN A 119 3.25 6.57 -6.72
CA GLN A 119 4.41 6.46 -7.62
C GLN A 119 4.02 6.60 -9.10
N ALA A 120 2.92 5.98 -9.51
CA ALA A 120 2.43 5.98 -10.88
C ALA A 120 2.02 7.37 -11.39
N ARG A 121 1.64 8.30 -10.50
CA ARG A 121 1.32 9.70 -10.90
C ARG A 121 2.49 10.38 -11.62
N GLY A 122 3.72 10.02 -11.27
CA GLY A 122 4.93 10.53 -11.92
C GLY A 122 5.16 10.01 -13.33
N SER A 123 4.42 8.99 -13.79
CA SER A 123 4.50 8.45 -15.15
C SER A 123 3.65 9.22 -16.17
N CYS A 124 2.71 10.04 -15.70
CA CYS A 124 1.87 10.89 -16.55
C CYS A 124 2.69 12.09 -17.05
N THR A 125 2.52 12.47 -18.32
CA THR A 125 3.16 13.69 -18.84
C THR A 125 2.60 14.96 -18.24
N LEU A 126 1.31 14.94 -17.85
CA LEU A 126 0.64 16.03 -17.16
C LEU A 126 0.36 15.61 -15.70
N PRO A 127 1.28 15.88 -14.74
CA PRO A 127 1.20 15.33 -13.39
C PRO A 127 -0.02 15.80 -12.61
N TYR A 128 -0.48 17.03 -12.84
CA TYR A 128 -1.62 17.60 -12.14
C TYR A 128 -2.92 17.47 -12.92
N LEU A 129 -2.88 17.66 -14.25
CA LEU A 129 -4.09 17.54 -15.05
C LEU A 129 -4.56 16.09 -15.16
N ILE A 130 -3.63 15.13 -15.30
CA ILE A 130 -3.96 13.72 -15.47
C ILE A 130 -3.47 12.89 -14.29
N GLY A 131 -2.24 13.10 -13.81
CA GLY A 131 -1.71 12.34 -12.68
C GLY A 131 -2.48 12.55 -11.37
N ALA A 132 -3.17 13.67 -11.18
CA ALA A 132 -4.00 13.91 -9.99
C ALA A 132 -5.44 13.40 -10.13
N ALA A 133 -5.90 13.03 -11.34
CA ALA A 133 -7.26 12.57 -11.58
C ALA A 133 -7.57 11.20 -10.93
N PRO A 134 -6.66 10.20 -10.93
CA PRO A 134 -6.91 8.90 -10.30
C PRO A 134 -6.96 9.01 -8.78
N VAL A 135 -8.08 8.57 -8.21
CA VAL A 135 -8.33 8.47 -6.77
C VAL A 135 -8.70 7.06 -6.35
N CYS A 136 -8.51 6.78 -5.07
CA CYS A 136 -8.81 5.50 -4.43
C CYS A 136 -9.92 5.71 -3.40
N TYR A 137 -11.05 5.05 -3.57
CA TYR A 137 -12.12 4.98 -2.57
C TYR A 137 -12.05 3.63 -1.86
N GLY A 138 -12.09 3.62 -0.53
CA GLY A 138 -12.16 2.39 0.28
C GLY A 138 -10.95 2.21 1.19
N VAL A 139 -10.62 0.95 1.47
CA VAL A 139 -9.55 0.60 2.41
C VAL A 139 -8.22 0.30 1.70
N PRO A 140 -7.05 0.49 2.35
CA PRO A 140 -5.76 0.15 1.77
C PRO A 140 -5.61 -1.36 1.50
N THR A 141 -5.84 -1.78 0.25
CA THR A 141 -5.75 -3.19 -0.15
C THR A 141 -4.39 -3.55 -0.76
N GLY A 142 -4.03 -4.84 -0.69
CA GLY A 142 -2.86 -5.39 -1.35
C GLY A 142 -3.18 -6.78 -1.89
N ILE A 143 -2.53 -7.18 -2.97
CA ILE A 143 -2.72 -8.51 -3.57
C ILE A 143 -1.83 -9.51 -2.83
N ARG A 144 -2.36 -10.68 -2.48
CA ARG A 144 -1.60 -11.81 -1.94
C ARG A 144 -1.61 -12.97 -2.93
N ARG A 145 -0.56 -13.80 -2.94
CA ARG A 145 -0.68 -15.13 -3.54
C ARG A 145 -1.62 -15.95 -2.65
N LYS A 146 -2.49 -16.72 -3.28
CA LYS A 146 -3.26 -17.74 -2.60
C LYS A 146 -2.33 -18.94 -2.49
N ASP A 147 -1.97 -19.29 -1.27
CA ASP A 147 -1.24 -20.53 -1.01
C ASP A 147 -2.24 -21.66 -1.31
N LEU A 148 -1.92 -22.49 -2.31
CA LEU A 148 -2.70 -23.68 -2.68
C LEU A 148 -2.25 -24.86 -1.82
#